data_AF-A0A820LNI2-F1
#
_entry.id   AF-A0A820LNI2-F1
#
_cell.length_a   1.000
_cell.length_b   1.000
_cell.length_c   1.000
_cell.angle_alpha   90.00
_cell.angle_beta   90.00
_cell.angle_gamma   90.00
#
_symmetry.space_group_name_H-M   'P 1'
#
loop_
_entity.id
_entity.type
_entity.pdbx_description
1 polymer ?
#
loop_
_entity_poly.entity_id
_entity_poly.type
_entity_poly.pdbx_seq_one_letter_code
_entity_poly.pdbx_strand_id
1 'polypeptide(L)'
;MININCKAVELLSDIRNEYETEKCPIVINGCIGPRADGYNLTTIMSPEEAQKYHTTQINIMSNTKADLITAFTIIYPEEAIGIVRAAKEINMPIAISFSVETNGKLPTGQTIKEAIELVDKATENTPIYYMINCSHPISFEDILVPGEAWVDRIHGIKGNASKKSHAELDQCKELDDGNPV
;
A
#
# COMPACT_ATOMS: atom_id res chain seq x y z
N MET A 1 -1.15 7.19 21.27
CA MET A 1 -1.20 6.93 19.82
C MET A 1 -2.59 7.02 19.21
N ILE A 2 -3.69 6.70 19.91
CA ILE A 2 -5.08 6.76 19.41
C ILE A 2 -5.46 8.13 18.78
N ASN A 3 -4.82 9.21 19.22
CA ASN A 3 -5.18 10.59 18.83
C ASN A 3 -4.66 11.01 17.43
N ILE A 4 -3.58 10.42 16.91
CA ILE A 4 -2.93 10.98 15.69
C ILE A 4 -3.70 10.66 14.41
N ASN A 5 -4.22 9.43 14.26
CA ASN A 5 -4.97 9.02 13.08
C ASN A 5 -6.30 9.78 12.98
N CYS A 6 -7.01 9.95 14.10
CA CYS A 6 -8.25 10.73 14.13
C CYS A 6 -7.98 12.18 13.72
N LYS A 7 -6.98 12.83 14.32
CA LYS A 7 -6.61 14.22 13.97
C LYS A 7 -6.17 14.38 12.52
N ALA A 8 -5.45 13.42 11.97
CA ALA A 8 -5.04 13.45 10.57
C ALA A 8 -6.27 13.40 9.64
N VAL A 9 -7.24 12.53 9.95
CA VAL A 9 -8.48 12.45 9.17
C VAL A 9 -9.39 13.66 9.39
N GLU A 10 -9.45 14.21 10.61
CA GLU A 10 -10.18 15.46 10.90
C GLU A 10 -9.63 16.61 10.05
N LEU A 11 -8.31 16.77 9.99
CA LEU A 11 -7.68 17.78 9.13
C LEU A 11 -8.05 17.60 7.64
N LEU A 12 -8.00 16.37 7.14
CA LEU A 12 -8.42 16.08 5.76
C LEU A 12 -9.93 16.30 5.55
N SER A 13 -10.73 16.10 6.58
CA SER A 13 -12.17 16.36 6.55
C SER A 13 -12.47 17.84 6.46
N ASP A 14 -11.72 18.69 7.17
CA ASP A 14 -11.84 20.14 7.04
C ASP A 14 -11.52 20.60 5.61
N ILE A 15 -10.46 20.06 5.01
CA ILE A 15 -10.12 20.32 3.59
C ILE A 15 -11.24 19.84 2.67
N ARG A 16 -11.77 18.62 2.86
CA ARG A 16 -12.89 18.13 2.06
C ARG A 16 -14.10 19.06 2.18
N ASN A 17 -14.46 19.47 3.39
CA ASN A 17 -15.61 20.35 3.63
C ASN A 17 -15.48 21.71 2.93
N GLU A 18 -14.25 22.22 2.77
CA GLU A 18 -13.99 23.50 2.12
C GLU A 18 -13.94 23.40 0.59
N TYR A 19 -13.41 22.31 0.04
CA TYR A 19 -13.06 22.22 -1.39
C TYR A 19 -13.89 21.21 -2.20
N GLU A 20 -14.62 20.30 -1.57
CA GLU A 20 -15.44 19.31 -2.28
C GLU A 20 -16.60 19.97 -3.03
N THR A 21 -16.83 19.50 -4.26
CA THR A 21 -17.98 19.91 -5.07
C THR A 21 -18.58 18.68 -5.75
N GLU A 22 -19.81 18.78 -6.25
CA GLU A 22 -20.43 17.68 -7.03
C GLU A 22 -19.59 17.23 -8.23
N LYS A 23 -18.77 18.13 -8.81
CA LYS A 23 -17.89 17.83 -9.95
C LYS A 23 -16.50 17.36 -9.55
N CYS A 24 -16.12 17.54 -8.29
CA CYS A 24 -14.81 17.18 -7.75
C CYS A 24 -15.02 16.55 -6.36
N PRO A 25 -15.53 15.30 -6.29
CA PRO A 25 -15.62 14.57 -5.03
C PRO A 25 -14.22 14.33 -4.47
N ILE A 26 -14.08 14.44 -3.15
CA ILE A 26 -12.79 14.26 -2.47
C ILE A 26 -12.86 13.02 -1.59
N VAL A 27 -12.01 12.05 -1.91
CA VAL A 27 -11.90 10.80 -1.16
C VAL A 27 -10.79 10.93 -0.12
N ILE A 28 -11.11 10.62 1.14
CA ILE A 28 -10.14 10.56 2.24
C ILE A 28 -9.59 9.14 2.36
N ASN A 29 -8.34 8.97 1.95
CA ASN A 29 -7.61 7.72 2.06
C ASN A 29 -6.83 7.63 3.39
N GLY A 30 -7.17 6.66 4.21
CA GLY A 30 -6.42 6.31 5.41
C GLY A 30 -5.16 5.53 5.05
N CYS A 31 -3.99 6.13 5.23
CA CYS A 31 -2.71 5.46 4.94
C CYS A 31 -2.23 4.64 6.15
N ILE A 32 -1.92 3.36 5.92
CA ILE A 32 -1.18 2.51 6.87
C ILE A 32 0.09 1.98 6.19
N GLY A 33 1.12 1.70 6.98
CA GLY A 33 2.38 1.12 6.49
C GLY A 33 2.59 -0.30 7.00
N PRO A 34 3.68 -0.98 6.56
CA PRO A 34 4.08 -2.25 7.13
C PRO A 34 4.44 -2.11 8.61
N ARG A 35 4.42 -3.22 9.35
CA ARG A 35 4.84 -3.26 10.75
C ARG A 35 6.31 -2.89 10.93
N ALA A 36 7.15 -3.43 10.06
CA ALA A 36 8.60 -3.22 10.09
C ALA A 36 8.99 -2.18 9.03
N ASP A 37 10.29 -1.94 8.91
CA ASP A 37 10.81 -1.14 7.80
C ASP A 37 10.38 -1.76 6.45
N GLY A 38 9.81 -0.94 5.57
CA GLY A 38 9.26 -1.32 4.27
C GLY A 38 10.31 -1.71 3.22
N TYR A 39 11.56 -1.92 3.64
CA TYR A 39 12.68 -2.32 2.78
C TYR A 39 13.41 -3.56 3.30
N ASN A 40 13.13 -4.01 4.53
CA ASN A 40 13.89 -5.05 5.19
C ASN A 40 12.99 -6.10 5.87
N LEU A 41 13.18 -7.37 5.51
CA LEU A 41 12.45 -8.53 6.06
C LEU A 41 12.92 -8.94 7.47
N THR A 42 13.22 -7.99 8.35
CA THR A 42 13.70 -8.27 9.71
C THR A 42 12.64 -8.92 10.60
N THR A 43 11.36 -8.68 10.30
CA THR A 43 10.22 -9.28 11.00
C THR A 43 9.19 -9.70 9.96
N ILE A 44 8.95 -11.00 9.84
CA ILE A 44 7.89 -11.56 8.99
C ILE A 44 6.81 -12.12 9.92
N MET A 45 5.59 -11.65 9.73
CA MET A 45 4.40 -12.12 10.43
C MET A 45 3.65 -13.15 9.59
N SER A 46 3.05 -14.15 10.25
CA SER A 46 1.94 -14.91 9.67
C SER A 46 0.75 -13.99 9.39
N PRO A 47 -0.18 -14.40 8.49
CA PRO A 47 -1.41 -13.64 8.25
C PRO A 47 -2.22 -13.35 9.53
N GLU A 48 -2.27 -14.30 10.47
CA GLU A 48 -3.00 -14.16 11.74
C GLU A 48 -2.34 -13.14 12.67
N GLU A 49 -1.00 -13.13 12.75
CA GLU A 49 -0.25 -12.13 13.50
C GLU A 49 -0.39 -10.73 12.88
N ALA A 50 -0.31 -10.65 11.55
CA ALA A 50 -0.47 -9.41 10.81
C ALA A 50 -1.89 -8.83 10.99
N GLN A 51 -2.92 -9.68 10.91
CA GLN A 51 -4.29 -9.27 11.19
C GLN A 51 -4.40 -8.67 12.59
N LYS A 52 -3.98 -9.42 13.62
CA LYS A 52 -4.03 -8.96 15.02
C LYS A 52 -3.27 -7.64 15.23
N TYR A 53 -2.11 -7.49 14.59
CA TYR A 53 -1.30 -6.28 14.70
C TYR A 53 -2.01 -5.06 14.09
N HIS A 54 -2.51 -5.19 12.86
CA HIS A 54 -3.09 -4.07 12.09
C HIS A 54 -4.52 -3.72 12.50
N THR A 55 -5.28 -4.64 13.12
CA THR A 55 -6.66 -4.41 13.60
C THR A 55 -6.80 -3.14 14.41
N THR A 56 -5.85 -2.81 15.29
CA THR A 56 -5.99 -1.63 16.17
C THR A 56 -6.04 -0.32 15.37
N GLN A 57 -5.12 -0.14 14.42
CA GLN A 57 -5.08 1.08 13.60
C GLN A 57 -6.26 1.13 12.62
N ILE A 58 -6.59 0.00 12.00
CA ILE A 58 -7.70 -0.11 11.05
C ILE A 58 -9.04 0.20 11.74
N ASN A 59 -9.28 -0.34 12.94
CA ASN A 59 -10.46 -0.01 13.75
C ASN A 59 -10.52 1.48 14.13
N ILE A 60 -9.39 2.12 14.40
CA ILE A 60 -9.40 3.55 14.67
C ILE A 60 -9.81 4.30 13.40
N MET A 61 -9.22 3.98 12.25
CA MET A 61 -9.54 4.65 10.99
C MET A 61 -10.99 4.44 10.55
N SER A 62 -11.58 3.26 10.78
CA SER A 62 -12.99 3.00 10.46
C SER A 62 -13.97 3.83 11.31
N ASN A 63 -13.54 4.33 12.47
CA ASN A 63 -14.33 5.23 13.30
C ASN A 63 -14.12 6.72 12.94
N THR A 64 -13.40 7.00 11.86
CA THR A 64 -13.19 8.35 11.34
C THR A 64 -14.02 8.60 10.07
N LYS A 65 -13.70 9.68 9.37
CA LYS A 65 -14.30 10.07 8.09
C LYS A 65 -13.50 9.57 6.86
N ALA A 66 -12.57 8.64 7.06
CA ALA A 66 -11.86 7.96 5.98
C ALA A 66 -12.83 7.11 5.17
N ASP A 67 -12.72 7.17 3.85
CA ASP A 67 -13.61 6.47 2.92
C ASP A 67 -13.03 5.10 2.51
N LEU A 68 -11.69 4.97 2.56
CA LEU A 68 -10.95 3.73 2.34
C LEU A 68 -9.64 3.74 3.13
N ILE A 69 -9.00 2.58 3.23
CA ILE A 69 -7.62 2.43 3.70
C ILE A 69 -6.75 1.98 2.54
N THR A 70 -5.52 2.51 2.46
CA THR A 70 -4.48 1.94 1.61
C THR A 70 -3.28 1.56 2.45
N ALA A 71 -2.89 0.29 2.36
CA ALA A 71 -1.64 -0.19 2.94
C ALA A 71 -0.50 0.06 1.96
N PHE A 72 0.40 0.97 2.29
CA PHE A 72 1.52 1.36 1.44
C PHE A 72 2.80 0.62 1.80
N THR A 73 3.63 0.36 0.79
CA THR A 73 4.98 -0.20 0.95
C THR A 73 4.95 -1.58 1.64
N ILE A 74 3.97 -2.41 1.30
CA ILE A 74 3.94 -3.80 1.77
C ILE A 74 4.94 -4.61 0.95
N ILE A 75 5.72 -5.46 1.63
CA ILE A 75 6.86 -6.15 1.02
C ILE A 75 6.74 -7.68 1.02
N TYR A 76 5.69 -8.24 1.60
CA TYR A 76 5.36 -9.66 1.51
C TYR A 76 3.84 -9.89 1.62
N PRO A 77 3.30 -10.91 0.93
CA PRO A 77 1.86 -11.09 0.82
C PRO A 77 1.18 -11.51 2.13
N GLU A 78 1.85 -12.21 3.04
CA GLU A 78 1.27 -12.65 4.31
C GLU A 78 0.83 -11.47 5.19
N GLU A 79 1.58 -10.37 5.20
CA GLU A 79 1.16 -9.14 5.88
C GLU A 79 -0.02 -8.48 5.17
N ALA A 80 -0.01 -8.42 3.84
CA ALA A 80 -1.16 -7.94 3.07
C ALA A 80 -2.42 -8.74 3.41
N ILE A 81 -2.35 -10.08 3.46
CA ILE A 81 -3.50 -10.93 3.83
C ILE A 81 -4.04 -10.55 5.21
N GLY A 82 -3.17 -10.40 6.21
CA GLY A 82 -3.59 -10.02 7.56
C GLY A 82 -4.27 -8.65 7.60
N ILE A 83 -3.68 -7.66 6.93
CA ILE A 83 -4.24 -6.31 6.78
C ILE A 83 -5.63 -6.35 6.14
N VAL A 84 -5.77 -7.08 5.04
CA VAL A 84 -7.03 -7.19 4.29
C VAL A 84 -8.10 -7.87 5.14
N ARG A 85 -7.75 -8.95 5.86
CA ARG A 85 -8.68 -9.62 6.79
C ARG A 85 -9.16 -8.66 7.88
N ALA A 86 -8.26 -7.88 8.48
CA ALA A 86 -8.62 -6.90 9.51
C ALA A 86 -9.58 -5.83 8.98
N ALA A 87 -9.38 -5.34 7.76
CA ALA A 87 -10.29 -4.39 7.13
C ALA A 87 -11.64 -5.03 6.76
N LYS A 88 -11.62 -6.27 6.27
CA LYS A 88 -12.81 -7.06 5.91
C LYS A 88 -13.75 -7.23 7.11
N GLU A 89 -13.21 -7.54 8.29
CA GLU A 89 -13.99 -7.78 9.52
C GLU A 89 -14.87 -6.60 9.92
N ILE A 90 -14.49 -5.38 9.54
CA ILE A 90 -15.22 -4.14 9.85
C ILE A 90 -15.80 -3.45 8.62
N ASN A 91 -15.82 -4.13 7.48
CA ASN A 91 -16.32 -3.62 6.20
C ASN A 91 -15.65 -2.31 5.73
N MET A 92 -14.36 -2.13 6.04
CA MET A 92 -13.59 -0.99 5.55
C MET A 92 -13.04 -1.28 4.14
N PRO A 93 -13.34 -0.47 3.11
CA PRO A 93 -12.73 -0.64 1.79
C PRO A 93 -11.22 -0.53 1.87
N ILE A 94 -10.50 -1.44 1.21
CA ILE A 94 -9.05 -1.50 1.32
C ILE A 94 -8.34 -1.73 -0.02
N ALA A 95 -7.27 -0.97 -0.24
CA ALA A 95 -6.30 -1.18 -1.30
C ALA A 95 -4.94 -1.58 -0.73
N ILE A 96 -4.17 -2.35 -1.50
CA ILE A 96 -2.83 -2.79 -1.11
C ILE A 96 -1.82 -2.27 -2.14
N SER A 97 -0.77 -1.60 -1.66
CA SER A 97 0.32 -1.14 -2.50
C SER A 97 1.60 -1.90 -2.14
N PHE A 98 2.08 -2.71 -3.09
CA PHE A 98 3.35 -3.42 -2.94
C PHE A 98 4.53 -2.53 -3.32
N SER A 99 5.67 -2.75 -2.66
CA SER A 99 6.97 -2.25 -3.10
C SER A 99 7.80 -3.40 -3.66
N VAL A 100 8.55 -3.12 -4.72
CA VAL A 100 9.44 -4.06 -5.40
C VAL A 100 10.86 -3.54 -5.48
N GLU A 101 11.81 -4.47 -5.54
CA GLU A 101 13.21 -4.17 -5.79
C GLU A 101 13.47 -3.86 -7.28
N THR A 102 14.71 -3.51 -7.60
CA THR A 102 15.15 -3.15 -8.98
C THR A 102 14.95 -4.27 -10.01
N ASN A 103 14.68 -5.50 -9.56
CA ASN A 103 14.35 -6.65 -10.40
C ASN A 103 12.84 -6.90 -10.59
N GLY A 104 11.98 -5.98 -10.11
CA GLY A 104 10.53 -6.07 -10.25
C GLY A 104 9.85 -7.10 -9.35
N LYS A 105 10.59 -7.64 -8.37
CA LYS A 105 10.09 -8.63 -7.40
C LYS A 105 10.00 -8.01 -6.02
N LEU A 106 9.09 -8.53 -5.20
CA LEU A 106 9.05 -8.22 -3.77
C LEU A 106 10.39 -8.64 -3.13
N PRO A 107 10.78 -8.05 -1.99
CA PRO A 107 11.98 -8.47 -1.24
C PRO A 107 12.02 -9.96 -0.89
N THR A 108 10.88 -10.65 -0.83
CA THR A 108 10.80 -12.11 -0.64
C THR A 108 11.15 -12.92 -1.89
N GLY A 109 11.34 -12.27 -3.04
CA GLY A 109 11.62 -12.90 -4.33
C GLY A 109 10.37 -13.29 -5.13
N GLN A 110 9.17 -13.10 -4.57
CA GLN A 110 7.90 -13.31 -5.28
C GLN A 110 7.67 -12.20 -6.31
N THR A 111 7.02 -12.56 -7.40
CA THR A 111 6.51 -11.60 -8.39
C THR A 111 5.27 -10.87 -7.85
N ILE A 112 4.95 -9.70 -8.43
CA ILE A 112 3.73 -8.95 -8.10
C ILE A 112 2.48 -9.81 -8.38
N LYS A 113 2.48 -10.54 -9.49
CA LYS A 113 1.42 -11.48 -9.87
C LYS A 113 1.17 -12.52 -8.77
N GLU A 114 2.21 -13.23 -8.35
CA GLU A 114 2.10 -14.25 -7.30
C GLU A 114 1.59 -13.65 -5.98
N ALA A 115 2.04 -12.44 -5.63
CA ALA A 115 1.59 -11.76 -4.43
C ALA A 115 0.09 -11.39 -4.50
N ILE A 116 -0.37 -10.80 -5.60
CA ILE A 116 -1.79 -10.45 -5.81
C ILE A 116 -2.66 -11.70 -5.80
N GLU A 117 -2.32 -12.73 -6.59
CA GLU A 117 -3.09 -13.96 -6.67
C GLU A 117 -3.18 -14.67 -5.31
N LEU A 118 -2.12 -14.63 -4.51
CA LEU A 118 -2.11 -15.19 -3.16
C LEU A 118 -3.03 -14.41 -2.21
N VAL A 119 -2.97 -13.07 -2.22
CA VAL A 119 -3.84 -12.23 -1.39
C VAL A 119 -5.30 -12.41 -1.80
N ASP A 120 -5.60 -12.33 -3.10
CA ASP A 120 -6.97 -12.48 -3.62
C ASP A 120 -7.56 -13.85 -3.26
N LYS A 121 -6.79 -14.92 -3.44
CA LYS A 121 -7.21 -16.27 -3.05
C LYS A 121 -7.46 -16.39 -1.55
N ALA A 122 -6.60 -15.83 -0.72
CA ALA A 122 -6.69 -15.94 0.74
C ALA A 122 -7.75 -15.02 1.38
N THR A 123 -8.26 -14.04 0.62
CA THR A 123 -9.17 -13.01 1.12
C THR A 123 -10.49 -12.92 0.34
N GLU A 124 -10.69 -13.80 -0.65
CA GLU A 124 -11.85 -13.80 -1.54
C GLU A 124 -11.97 -12.51 -2.38
N ASN A 125 -10.85 -12.04 -2.93
CA ASN A 125 -10.75 -10.82 -3.75
C ASN A 125 -11.24 -9.56 -3.01
N THR A 126 -11.03 -9.49 -1.69
CA THR A 126 -11.49 -8.35 -0.87
C THR A 126 -10.85 -7.00 -1.27
N PRO A 127 -9.56 -6.91 -1.63
CA PRO A 127 -8.97 -5.63 -1.99
C PRO A 127 -9.69 -5.00 -3.18
N ILE A 128 -10.10 -3.73 -3.04
CA ILE A 128 -10.83 -3.02 -4.11
C ILE A 128 -9.94 -2.77 -5.33
N TYR A 129 -8.63 -2.64 -5.12
CA TYR A 129 -7.58 -2.65 -6.13
C TYR A 129 -6.21 -2.81 -5.46
N TYR A 130 -5.18 -2.99 -6.29
CA TYR A 130 -3.78 -2.97 -5.90
C TYR A 130 -3.05 -1.75 -6.52
N MET A 131 -1.91 -1.42 -5.94
CA MET A 131 -1.01 -0.38 -6.39
C MET A 131 0.44 -0.87 -6.33
N ILE A 132 1.33 -0.13 -6.98
CA ILE A 132 2.78 -0.25 -6.81
C ILE A 132 3.31 1.10 -6.34
N ASN A 133 4.07 1.12 -5.25
CA ASN A 133 4.67 2.36 -4.76
C ASN A 133 6.11 2.16 -4.31
N CYS A 134 6.82 3.28 -4.17
CA CYS A 134 8.17 3.31 -3.65
C CYS A 134 9.21 2.57 -4.50
N SER A 135 8.89 2.27 -5.75
CA SER A 135 9.80 1.67 -6.73
C SER A 135 9.83 2.53 -7.98
N HIS A 136 10.99 2.66 -8.62
CA HIS A 136 11.05 3.35 -9.92
C HIS A 136 10.32 2.52 -11.00
N PRO A 137 9.52 3.13 -11.91
CA PRO A 137 8.77 2.40 -12.93
C PRO A 137 9.59 1.44 -13.79
N ILE A 138 10.82 1.84 -14.17
CA ILE A 138 11.76 0.99 -14.93
C ILE A 138 12.00 -0.40 -14.31
N SER A 139 11.81 -0.54 -12.99
CA SER A 139 12.00 -1.82 -12.31
C SER A 139 10.89 -2.82 -12.60
N PHE A 140 9.71 -2.36 -13.04
CA PHE A 140 8.52 -3.20 -13.18
C PHE A 140 7.64 -2.89 -14.41
N GLU A 141 7.97 -1.91 -15.25
CA GLU A 141 7.14 -1.56 -16.41
C GLU A 141 6.99 -2.73 -17.39
N ASP A 142 8.06 -3.49 -17.63
CA ASP A 142 8.07 -4.63 -18.55
C ASP A 142 7.23 -5.82 -18.05
N ILE A 143 6.92 -5.89 -16.75
CA ILE A 143 6.10 -6.99 -16.19
C ILE A 143 4.60 -6.68 -16.21
N LEU A 144 4.20 -5.43 -16.43
CA LEU A 144 2.80 -5.01 -16.48
C LEU A 144 2.23 -5.20 -17.90
N VAL A 145 2.06 -6.46 -18.30
CA VAL A 145 1.53 -6.81 -19.63
C VAL A 145 0.02 -6.60 -19.69
N PRO A 146 -0.51 -5.72 -20.57
CA PRO A 146 -1.95 -5.47 -20.65
C PRO A 146 -2.77 -6.72 -21.00
N GLY A 147 -3.93 -6.86 -20.37
CA GLY A 147 -4.87 -7.97 -20.62
C GLY A 147 -4.67 -9.21 -19.75
N GLU A 148 -3.66 -9.23 -18.87
CA GLU A 148 -3.62 -10.21 -17.78
C GLU A 148 -4.54 -9.80 -16.63
N ALA A 149 -5.38 -10.73 -16.15
CA ALA A 149 -6.41 -10.43 -15.15
C ALA A 149 -5.88 -9.81 -13.85
N TRP A 150 -4.65 -10.16 -13.43
CA TRP A 150 -4.02 -9.56 -12.25
C TRP A 150 -3.54 -8.13 -12.50
N VAL A 151 -3.19 -7.77 -13.74
CA VAL A 151 -2.80 -6.40 -14.12
C VAL A 151 -4.02 -5.49 -14.09
N ASP A 152 -5.19 -5.99 -14.49
CA ASP A 152 -6.47 -5.27 -14.38
C ASP A 152 -6.87 -4.97 -12.92
N ARG A 153 -6.21 -5.60 -11.92
CA ARG A 153 -6.38 -5.27 -10.51
C ARG A 153 -5.52 -4.08 -10.07
N ILE A 154 -4.56 -3.61 -10.87
CA ILE A 154 -3.65 -2.52 -10.53
C ILE A 154 -4.24 -1.19 -11.01
N HIS A 155 -4.58 -0.30 -10.07
CA HIS A 155 -5.20 1.00 -10.37
C HIS A 155 -4.36 2.20 -9.93
N GLY A 156 -3.11 1.99 -9.52
CA GLY A 156 -2.25 3.11 -9.14
C GLY A 156 -0.77 2.77 -9.10
N ILE A 157 0.04 3.74 -9.52
CA ILE A 157 1.49 3.71 -9.45
C ILE A 157 1.95 5.00 -8.76
N LYS A 158 2.73 4.87 -7.68
CA LYS A 158 3.40 5.98 -6.99
C LYS A 158 4.90 5.71 -6.96
N GLY A 159 5.52 5.89 -8.12
CA GLY A 159 6.93 5.55 -8.32
C GLY A 159 7.90 6.53 -7.66
N ASN A 160 9.13 6.06 -7.42
CA ASN A 160 10.24 6.90 -7.00
C ASN A 160 10.89 7.60 -8.19
N ALA A 161 11.48 8.78 -7.94
CA ALA A 161 12.25 9.52 -8.94
C ALA A 161 13.63 8.91 -9.19
N SER A 162 14.31 8.40 -8.15
CA SER A 162 15.60 7.73 -8.29
C SER A 162 15.42 6.27 -8.74
N LYS A 163 16.33 5.81 -9.60
CA LYS A 163 16.47 4.41 -10.06
C LYS A 163 17.25 3.51 -9.10
N LYS A 164 17.82 4.09 -8.04
CA LYS A 164 18.60 3.34 -7.04
C LYS A 164 17.71 2.34 -6.31
N SER A 165 18.33 1.24 -5.87
CA SER A 165 17.71 0.28 -4.96
C SER A 165 17.40 0.94 -3.61
N HIS A 166 16.51 0.31 -2.83
CA HIS A 166 16.19 0.80 -1.49
C HIS A 166 17.42 0.86 -0.58
N ALA A 167 18.31 -0.13 -0.66
CA ALA A 167 19.54 -0.17 0.11
C ALA A 167 20.52 0.97 -0.27
N GLU A 168 20.61 1.32 -1.55
CA GLU A 168 21.43 2.44 -2.01
C GLU A 168 20.86 3.80 -1.57
N LEU A 169 19.54 3.93 -1.54
CA LEU A 169 18.85 5.13 -1.06
C LEU A 169 19.01 5.31 0.46
N ASP A 170 18.86 4.24 1.24
CA ASP A 170 19.02 4.26 2.70
C ASP A 170 20.43 4.71 3.12
N GLN A 171 21.44 4.37 2.32
CA GLN A 171 22.84 4.76 2.55
C GLN A 171 23.24 6.06 1.85
N CYS A 172 22.33 6.71 1.12
CA CYS A 172 22.65 7.91 0.36
C CYS A 172 22.72 9.14 1.27
N LYS A 173 23.86 9.83 1.25
CA LYS A 173 24.04 11.08 2.01
C LYS A 173 23.55 12.31 1.25
N GLU A 174 23.40 12.19 -0.07
CA GLU A 174 22.98 13.24 -0.97
C GLU A 174 21.63 12.85 -1.58
N LEU A 175 20.75 13.83 -1.75
CA LEU A 175 19.46 13.61 -2.39
C LEU A 175 19.69 13.25 -3.87
N ASP A 176 19.14 12.11 -4.28
CA ASP A 176 19.02 11.72 -5.68
C ASP A 176 17.59 12.00 -6.12
N ASP A 177 17.37 13.16 -6.73
CA ASP A 177 16.08 13.63 -7.22
C ASP A 177 15.70 13.03 -8.59
N GLY A 178 16.53 12.13 -9.13
CA GLY A 178 16.32 11.49 -10.42
C GLY A 178 16.53 12.43 -11.62
N ASN A 179 16.15 11.96 -12.81
CA ASN A 179 16.09 12.81 -14.01
C ASN A 179 14.69 12.68 -14.64
N PRO A 180 13.89 13.75 -14.68
CA PRO A 180 12.54 13.72 -15.25
C PRO A 180 12.51 13.72 -16.79
N VAL A 181 13.66 13.68 -17.47
CA VAL A 181 13.83 13.73 -18.94
C VAL A 181 14.36 12.42 -19.50
#